data_AF-A0AAE1PSS1-F1
#
_entry.id   AF-A0AAE1PSS1-F1
#
_cell.length_a   1.000
_cell.length_b   1.000
_cell.length_c   1.000
_cell.angle_alpha   90.00
_cell.angle_beta   90.00
_cell.angle_gamma   90.00
#
_symmetry.space_group_name_H-M   'P 1'
#
loop_
_entity.id
_entity.type
_entity.pdbx_description
1 polymer ?
#
loop_
_entity_poly.entity_id
_entity_poly.type
_entity_poly.pdbx_seq_one_letter_code
_entity_poly.pdbx_strand_id
1 'polypeptide(L)'
;MMVDPGGVGLLIFGTLIIVIEAVQELSTEECFAVGLNKANLLCSSCDTLKEFNLDILEANCRQCCNIDDVQAFVKSDRPASFPNLTIKYVRGADPVIKLMDKDGDVMETLAIDKWNTDSVEEFLNTYLLLPGQDDGDEEIDRSANEI
;
A
#
# COMPACT_ATOMS: atom_id res chain seq x y z
N MET A 1 18.55 44.03 31.79
CA MET A 1 17.41 43.31 31.19
C MET A 1 17.49 41.88 31.70
N MET A 2 16.86 41.64 32.84
CA MET A 2 16.82 40.34 33.52
C MET A 2 15.63 39.58 32.94
N VAL A 3 15.89 38.46 32.26
CA VAL A 3 14.85 37.48 31.93
C VAL A 3 14.48 36.77 33.23
N ASP A 4 13.26 36.99 33.71
CA ASP A 4 12.71 36.27 34.86
C ASP A 4 12.74 34.75 34.58
N PRO A 5 13.37 33.93 35.45
CA PRO A 5 13.55 32.50 35.19
C PRO A 5 12.24 31.70 35.18
N GLY A 6 11.12 32.29 35.61
CA GLY A 6 9.78 31.69 35.56
C GLY A 6 9.06 31.80 34.21
N GLY A 7 9.43 32.77 33.35
CA GLY A 7 8.72 33.03 32.08
C GLY A 7 9.16 32.13 30.93
N VAL A 8 10.43 31.72 30.91
CA VAL A 8 11.00 30.87 29.86
C VAL A 8 10.47 29.43 29.98
N GLY A 9 10.23 28.96 31.21
CA GLY A 9 9.64 27.65 31.51
C GLY A 9 8.20 27.50 30.99
N LEU A 10 7.37 28.55 31.11
CA LEU A 10 5.98 28.52 30.64
C LEU A 10 5.87 28.50 29.11
N LEU A 11 6.81 29.15 28.40
CA LEU A 11 6.84 29.15 26.95
C LEU A 11 7.27 27.79 26.38
N ILE A 12 8.27 27.14 26.97
CA ILE A 12 8.71 25.80 26.52
C ILE A 12 7.66 24.72 26.80
N PHE A 13 6.96 24.78 27.96
CA PHE A 13 5.85 23.87 28.26
C PHE A 13 4.62 24.15 27.38
N GLY A 14 4.30 25.42 27.13
CA GLY A 14 3.21 25.80 26.23
C GLY A 14 3.45 25.37 24.78
N THR A 15 4.68 25.49 24.28
CA THR A 15 5.03 25.00 22.94
C THR A 15 5.01 23.47 22.88
N LEU A 16 5.46 22.76 23.92
CA LEU A 16 5.45 21.30 23.95
C LEU A 16 4.02 20.74 23.92
N ILE A 17 3.07 21.41 24.57
CA ILE A 17 1.65 21.01 24.56
C ILE A 17 1.03 21.13 23.16
N ILE A 18 1.40 22.15 22.36
CA ILE A 18 0.83 22.36 21.01
C ILE A 18 1.30 21.30 20.01
N VAL A 19 2.50 20.72 20.16
CA VAL A 19 3.02 19.73 19.19
C VAL A 19 2.33 18.36 19.31
N ILE A 20 1.60 18.08 20.40
CA ILE A 20 1.09 16.72 20.69
C ILE A 20 -0.23 16.40 19.95
N GLU A 21 -0.98 17.39 19.47
CA GLU A 21 -2.34 17.15 18.93
C GLU A 21 -2.41 16.63 17.47
N ALA A 22 -1.29 16.40 16.78
CA ALA A 22 -1.35 16.18 15.32
C ALA A 22 -1.40 14.72 14.83
N VAL A 23 -1.25 13.69 15.68
CA VAL A 23 -1.31 12.29 15.21
C VAL A 23 -1.91 11.38 16.29
N GLN A 24 -3.24 11.30 16.37
CA GLN A 24 -3.91 10.38 17.28
C GLN A 24 -4.49 9.24 16.44
N GLU A 25 -3.81 8.09 16.43
CA GLU A 25 -4.45 6.84 16.03
C GLU A 25 -5.49 6.50 17.10
N LEU A 26 -6.77 6.41 16.72
CA LEU A 26 -7.81 6.00 17.67
C LEU A 26 -7.51 4.59 18.18
N SER A 27 -7.64 4.44 19.50
CA SER A 27 -7.61 3.13 20.15
C SER A 27 -8.78 2.26 19.68
N THR A 28 -8.68 0.94 19.88
CA THR A 28 -9.78 0.01 19.57
C THR A 28 -11.08 0.37 20.29
N GLU A 29 -10.98 0.92 21.50
CA GLU A 29 -12.12 1.30 22.33
C GLU A 29 -12.83 2.55 21.78
N GLU A 30 -12.07 3.54 21.33
CA GLU A 30 -12.61 4.76 20.71
C GLU A 30 -13.29 4.46 19.38
N CYS A 31 -12.70 3.58 18.57
CA CYS A 31 -13.33 3.08 17.35
C CYS A 31 -14.67 2.40 17.66
N PHE A 32 -14.71 1.55 18.68
CA PHE A 32 -15.94 0.88 19.08
C PHE A 32 -16.99 1.87 19.63
N ALA A 33 -16.57 2.91 20.37
CA ALA A 33 -17.45 3.94 20.91
C ALA A 33 -18.19 4.73 19.83
N VAL A 34 -17.60 4.87 18.63
CA VAL A 34 -18.25 5.48 17.45
C VAL A 34 -18.93 4.46 16.53
N GLY A 35 -18.99 3.19 16.93
CA GLY A 35 -19.68 2.11 16.21
C GLY A 35 -18.85 1.40 15.14
N LEU A 36 -17.52 1.56 15.14
CA LEU A 36 -16.60 0.97 14.17
C LEU A 36 -15.85 -0.23 14.77
N ASN A 37 -15.84 -1.36 14.06
CA ASN A 37 -15.08 -2.55 14.48
C ASN A 37 -13.68 -2.53 13.85
N LYS A 38 -12.69 -2.04 14.60
CA LYS A 38 -11.28 -1.94 14.16
C LYS A 38 -10.68 -3.26 13.68
N ALA A 39 -11.15 -4.42 14.14
CA ALA A 39 -10.58 -5.72 13.73
C ALA A 39 -10.99 -6.15 12.32
N ASN A 40 -12.17 -5.72 11.85
CA ASN A 40 -12.75 -6.16 10.58
C ASN A 40 -12.98 -5.01 9.58
N LEU A 41 -12.71 -3.76 9.99
CA LEU A 41 -12.92 -2.59 9.13
C LEU A 41 -11.73 -2.44 8.18
N LEU A 42 -12.01 -2.50 6.87
CA LEU A 42 -11.03 -2.25 5.82
C LEU A 42 -11.12 -0.80 5.31
N CYS A 43 -9.98 -0.19 4.98
CA CYS A 43 -9.95 1.22 4.58
C CYS A 43 -10.69 1.49 3.26
N SER A 44 -10.78 0.50 2.37
CA SER A 44 -11.66 0.53 1.19
C SER A 44 -13.13 0.82 1.53
N SER A 45 -13.62 0.36 2.68
CA SER A 45 -15.00 0.61 3.14
C SER A 45 -15.23 2.08 3.50
N CYS A 46 -14.19 2.84 3.82
CA CYS A 46 -14.32 4.26 4.11
C CYS A 46 -14.60 5.11 2.85
N ASP A 47 -14.20 4.63 1.67
CA ASP A 47 -14.39 5.33 0.39
C ASP A 47 -15.86 5.29 -0.09
N THR A 48 -16.62 4.30 0.37
CA THR A 48 -18.04 4.08 0.00
C THR A 48 -19.01 4.86 0.89
N LEU A 49 -18.58 5.35 2.06
CA LEU A 49 -19.44 6.08 3.01
C LEU A 49 -20.15 7.29 2.39
N LYS A 50 -19.49 7.95 1.43
CA LYS A 50 -20.05 9.10 0.68
C LYS A 50 -21.31 8.73 -0.11
N GLU A 51 -21.40 7.50 -0.58
CA GLU A 51 -22.54 7.01 -1.37
C GLU A 51 -23.80 6.88 -0.53
N PHE A 52 -23.65 6.78 0.79
CA PHE A 52 -24.73 6.66 1.77
C PHE A 52 -24.95 7.92 2.61
N ASN A 53 -24.33 9.05 2.25
CA ASN A 53 -24.37 10.29 3.03
C ASN A 53 -23.83 10.12 4.47
N LEU A 54 -22.81 9.27 4.64
CA LEU A 54 -22.12 9.01 5.91
C LEU A 54 -20.72 9.63 5.94
N ASP A 55 -20.49 10.71 5.19
CA ASP A 55 -19.20 11.40 5.06
C ASP A 55 -18.66 11.90 6.41
N ILE A 56 -19.55 12.22 7.37
CA ILE A 56 -19.18 12.58 8.74
C ILE A 56 -18.37 11.47 9.46
N LEU A 57 -18.54 10.21 9.06
CA LEU A 57 -17.81 9.08 9.64
C LEU A 57 -16.51 8.78 8.90
N GLU A 58 -16.22 9.41 7.76
CA GLU A 58 -15.04 9.10 6.95
C GLU A 58 -13.73 9.29 7.73
N ALA A 59 -13.62 10.38 8.50
CA ALA A 59 -12.43 10.65 9.30
C ALA A 59 -12.20 9.57 10.36
N ASN A 60 -13.23 9.23 11.15
CA ASN A 60 -13.16 8.18 12.16
C ASN A 60 -12.92 6.81 11.54
N CYS A 61 -13.55 6.53 10.39
CA CYS A 61 -13.35 5.30 9.64
C CYS A 61 -11.88 5.14 9.24
N ARG A 62 -11.27 6.18 8.68
CA ARG A 62 -9.85 6.16 8.26
C ARG A 62 -8.88 6.02 9.43
N GLN A 63 -9.26 6.46 10.63
CA GLN A 63 -8.47 6.28 11.85
C GLN A 63 -8.61 4.87 12.46
N CYS A 64 -9.67 4.14 12.08
CA CYS A 64 -10.03 2.84 12.66
C CYS A 64 -9.87 1.67 11.70
N CYS A 65 -9.58 1.91 10.43
CA CYS A 65 -9.52 0.87 9.41
C CYS A 65 -8.13 0.25 9.29
N ASN A 66 -8.09 -0.99 8.83
CA ASN A 66 -6.88 -1.64 8.36
C ASN A 66 -6.74 -1.42 6.86
N ILE A 67 -5.52 -1.15 6.41
CA ILE A 67 -5.23 -1.04 4.98
C ILE A 67 -5.49 -2.40 4.35
N ASP A 68 -6.25 -2.43 3.25
CA ASP A 68 -6.46 -3.65 2.47
C ASP A 68 -5.11 -4.19 1.98
N ASP A 69 -4.87 -5.50 2.11
CA ASP A 69 -3.57 -6.10 1.76
C ASP A 69 -3.12 -5.78 0.33
N VAL A 70 -4.04 -5.84 -0.64
CA VAL A 70 -3.75 -5.46 -2.02
C VAL A 70 -3.41 -3.97 -2.14
N GLN A 71 -4.09 -3.10 -1.40
CA GLN A 71 -3.74 -1.68 -1.38
C GLN A 71 -2.38 -1.45 -0.71
N ALA A 72 -2.03 -2.24 0.31
CA ALA A 72 -0.72 -2.19 0.94
C ALA A 72 0.38 -2.54 -0.07
N PHE A 73 0.20 -3.59 -0.87
CA PHE A 73 1.10 -3.91 -1.99
C PHE A 73 1.24 -2.72 -2.96
N VAL A 74 0.13 -2.18 -3.46
CA VAL A 74 0.11 -1.08 -4.44
C VAL A 74 0.79 0.19 -3.92
N LYS A 75 0.64 0.50 -2.63
CA LYS A 75 1.22 1.71 -2.00
C LYS A 75 2.66 1.52 -1.53
N SER A 76 3.20 0.30 -1.57
CA SER A 76 4.57 -0.01 -1.21
C SER A 76 5.56 0.22 -2.37
N ASP A 77 6.82 -0.09 -2.15
CA ASP A 77 7.89 -0.10 -3.16
C ASP A 77 7.92 -1.37 -4.03
N ARG A 78 7.30 -2.46 -3.57
CA ARG A 78 7.26 -3.76 -4.27
C ARG A 78 6.83 -3.72 -5.74
N PRO A 79 5.82 -2.93 -6.15
CA PRO A 79 5.42 -2.88 -7.56
C PRO A 79 6.54 -2.48 -8.52
N ALA A 80 7.55 -1.74 -8.05
CA ALA A 80 8.69 -1.30 -8.87
C ALA A 80 9.55 -2.47 -9.37
N SER A 81 9.48 -3.63 -8.72
CA SER A 81 10.18 -4.85 -9.14
C SER A 81 9.58 -5.52 -10.38
N PHE A 82 8.39 -5.09 -10.83
CA PHE A 82 7.64 -5.71 -11.92
C PHE A 82 7.45 -4.73 -13.09
N PRO A 83 8.39 -4.63 -14.05
CA PRO A 83 8.32 -3.63 -15.12
C PRO A 83 7.13 -3.80 -16.07
N ASN A 84 6.61 -5.02 -16.20
CA ASN A 84 5.45 -5.34 -17.02
C ASN A 84 4.11 -5.23 -16.25
N LEU A 85 4.13 -4.80 -15.00
CA LEU A 85 2.92 -4.60 -14.19
C LEU A 85 2.37 -3.19 -14.41
N THR A 86 1.11 -3.08 -14.83
CA THR A 86 0.39 -1.82 -14.90
C THR A 86 -0.75 -1.80 -13.88
N ILE A 87 -0.73 -0.81 -12.97
CA ILE A 87 -1.76 -0.64 -11.95
C ILE A 87 -2.74 0.44 -12.40
N LYS A 88 -4.03 0.10 -12.47
CA LYS A 88 -5.12 1.04 -12.76
C LYS A 88 -6.13 1.07 -11.64
N TYR A 89 -6.28 2.23 -11.01
CA TYR A 89 -7.32 2.43 -10.00
C TYR A 89 -8.68 2.69 -10.66
N VAL A 90 -9.68 1.91 -10.28
CA VAL A 90 -11.08 2.12 -10.67
C VAL A 90 -11.89 2.13 -9.39
N ARG A 91 -12.57 3.25 -9.13
CA ARG A 91 -13.36 3.43 -7.92
C ARG A 91 -14.52 2.44 -7.88
N GLY A 92 -14.72 1.78 -6.74
CA GLY A 92 -15.85 0.87 -6.49
C GLY A 92 -15.73 -0.48 -7.20
N ALA A 93 -14.57 -0.80 -7.80
CA ALA A 93 -14.30 -2.10 -8.38
C ALA A 93 -13.43 -2.93 -7.43
N ASP A 94 -13.75 -4.21 -7.30
CA ASP A 94 -12.91 -5.16 -6.58
C ASP A 94 -11.56 -5.33 -7.30
N PRO A 95 -10.45 -5.52 -6.56
CA PRO A 95 -9.14 -5.65 -7.17
C PRO A 95 -9.04 -6.96 -7.96
N VAL A 96 -8.58 -6.83 -9.20
CA VAL A 96 -8.39 -7.96 -10.12
C VAL A 96 -7.04 -7.86 -10.82
N ILE A 97 -6.40 -9.00 -11.05
CA ILE A 97 -5.24 -9.12 -11.96
C ILE A 97 -5.76 -9.52 -13.32
N LYS A 98 -5.30 -8.83 -14.38
CA LYS A 98 -5.55 -9.20 -15.77
C LYS A 98 -4.24 -9.60 -16.42
N LEU A 99 -4.11 -10.86 -16.78
CA LEU A 99 -3.00 -11.36 -17.56
C LEU A 99 -3.31 -11.09 -19.04
N MET A 100 -2.41 -10.37 -19.69
CA MET A 100 -2.53 -10.02 -21.11
C MET A 100 -1.43 -10.74 -21.89
N ASP A 101 -1.72 -11.06 -23.15
CA ASP A 101 -0.69 -11.52 -24.08
C ASP A 101 0.11 -10.35 -24.69
N LYS A 102 1.00 -10.67 -25.61
CA LYS A 102 1.83 -9.71 -26.35
C LYS A 102 1.05 -8.73 -27.23
N ASP A 103 -0.19 -9.07 -27.61
CA ASP A 103 -1.04 -8.25 -28.47
C ASP A 103 -1.94 -7.33 -27.62
N GLY A 104 -1.91 -7.49 -26.28
CA GLY A 104 -2.68 -6.71 -25.32
C GLY A 104 -4.07 -7.31 -25.05
N ASP A 105 -4.33 -8.52 -25.54
CA ASP A 105 -5.60 -9.20 -25.32
C ASP A 105 -5.60 -9.88 -23.94
N VAL A 106 -6.73 -9.76 -23.24
CA VAL A 106 -6.88 -10.33 -21.89
C VAL A 106 -7.05 -11.83 -22.00
N MET A 107 -6.05 -12.56 -21.54
CA MET A 107 -6.04 -14.02 -21.49
C MET A 107 -6.78 -14.53 -20.25
N GLU A 108 -6.50 -13.94 -19.09
CA GLU A 108 -7.07 -14.38 -17.82
C GLU A 108 -7.34 -13.20 -16.89
N THR A 109 -8.39 -13.33 -16.06
CA THR A 109 -8.71 -12.35 -15.01
C THR A 109 -8.92 -13.09 -13.69
N LEU A 110 -8.20 -12.66 -12.66
CA LEU A 110 -8.21 -13.25 -11.32
C LEU A 110 -8.70 -12.23 -10.30
N ALA A 111 -9.64 -12.62 -9.45
CA ALA A 111 -10.02 -11.83 -8.28
C ALA A 111 -8.98 -12.03 -7.17
N ILE A 112 -8.46 -10.92 -6.66
CA ILE A 112 -7.39 -10.92 -5.64
C ILE A 112 -7.81 -10.20 -4.36
N ASP A 113 -9.10 -9.92 -4.19
CA ASP A 113 -9.71 -9.24 -3.03
C ASP A 113 -9.42 -9.92 -1.70
N LYS A 114 -9.11 -11.22 -1.72
CA LYS A 114 -8.80 -12.03 -0.54
C LYS A 114 -7.32 -12.36 -0.38
N TRP A 115 -6.47 -11.84 -1.27
CA TRP A 115 -5.04 -12.15 -1.23
C TRP A 115 -4.32 -11.20 -0.28
N ASN A 116 -3.34 -11.74 0.45
CA ASN A 116 -2.45 -10.91 1.24
C ASN A 116 -1.29 -10.35 0.38
N THR A 117 -0.53 -9.40 0.93
CA THR A 117 0.58 -8.74 0.22
C THR A 117 1.59 -9.74 -0.35
N ASP A 118 1.94 -10.77 0.42
CA ASP A 118 2.94 -11.77 0.03
C ASP A 118 2.44 -12.68 -1.10
N SER A 119 1.16 -13.06 -1.06
CA SER A 119 0.55 -13.90 -2.10
C SER A 119 0.48 -13.17 -3.45
N VAL A 120 0.19 -11.86 -3.42
CA VAL A 120 0.22 -11.02 -4.63
C VAL A 120 1.63 -10.99 -5.20
N GLU A 121 2.64 -10.76 -4.37
CA GLU A 121 4.04 -10.71 -4.79
C GLU A 121 4.52 -12.07 -5.36
N GLU A 122 4.25 -13.18 -4.67
CA GLU A 122 4.60 -14.54 -5.13
C GLU A 122 3.98 -14.86 -6.49
N PHE A 123 2.70 -14.53 -6.65
CA PHE A 123 2.01 -14.70 -7.92
C PHE A 123 2.69 -13.87 -9.01
N LEU A 124 2.92 -12.58 -8.80
CA LEU A 124 3.56 -11.73 -9.81
C LEU A 124 4.97 -12.18 -10.16
N ASN A 125 5.76 -12.66 -9.20
CA ASN A 125 7.07 -13.27 -9.46
C ASN A 125 6.95 -14.47 -10.39
N THR A 126 5.96 -15.33 -10.14
CA THR A 126 5.75 -16.55 -10.95
C THR A 126 5.23 -16.25 -12.35
N TYR A 127 4.41 -15.21 -12.55
CA TYR A 127 3.78 -14.98 -13.86
C TYR A 127 4.45 -13.88 -14.69
N LEU A 128 5.17 -12.95 -14.06
CA LEU A 128 5.81 -11.82 -14.76
C LEU A 128 7.33 -11.93 -14.84
N LEU A 129 7.98 -12.79 -14.05
CA LEU A 129 9.45 -12.91 -14.01
C LEU A 129 9.97 -14.28 -14.46
N LEU A 130 9.15 -15.16 -15.05
CA LEU A 130 9.67 -16.45 -15.53
C LEU A 130 10.64 -16.30 -16.71
N PRO A 131 11.71 -17.12 -16.73
CA PRO A 131 12.94 -16.80 -17.45
C PRO A 131 12.86 -17.23 -18.92
N GLY A 132 13.07 -16.24 -19.78
CA GLY A 132 13.32 -16.38 -21.22
C GLY A 132 14.15 -15.21 -21.73
N GLN A 133 15.11 -14.76 -20.92
CA GLN A 133 16.15 -13.84 -21.36
C GLN A 133 17.18 -14.67 -22.13
N ASP A 134 16.95 -14.76 -23.44
CA ASP A 134 17.84 -15.31 -24.46
C ASP A 134 19.10 -14.42 -24.64
N ASP A 135 20.20 -15.11 -24.96
CA ASP A 135 21.44 -14.73 -25.65
C ASP A 135 22.44 -13.75 -25.02
N GLY A 136 23.50 -14.33 -24.46
CA GLY A 136 24.75 -13.67 -24.09
C GLY A 136 25.87 -14.71 -23.92
N ASP A 137 25.87 -15.74 -24.75
CA ASP A 137 26.99 -16.62 -24.98
C ASP A 137 28.14 -15.81 -25.59
N GLU A 138 29.09 -15.40 -24.75
CA GLU A 138 30.46 -15.15 -25.22
C GLU A 138 31.07 -16.50 -25.64
N GLU A 139 30.80 -16.88 -26.89
CA GLU A 139 31.66 -17.79 -27.64
C GLU A 139 33.02 -17.09 -27.84
N ILE A 140 33.98 -17.36 -26.95
CA ILE A 140 35.39 -17.21 -27.30
C ILE A 140 35.86 -18.56 -27.86
N ASP A 141 35.72 -18.71 -29.17
CA ASP A 141 36.61 -19.58 -29.94
C ASP A 141 38.04 -19.04 -29.78
N ARG A 142 38.86 -19.80 -29.06
CA ARG A 142 40.29 -19.89 -29.35
C ARG A 142 40.72 -21.35 -29.29
N SER A 143 40.42 -22.06 -30.36
CA SER A 143 41.38 -23.02 -30.89
C SER A 143 42.71 -22.29 -31.18
N ALA A 144 43.68 -22.45 -30.29
CA ALA A 144 45.13 -22.54 -30.57
C ALA A 144 45.92 -22.52 -29.26
N ASN A 145 46.40 -23.68 -28.81
CA ASN A 145 47.83 -23.98 -28.91
C ASN A 145 48.08 -25.44 -28.51
N GLU A 146 48.30 -26.26 -29.53
CA GLU A 146 49.09 -27.48 -29.44
C GLU A 146 50.57 -27.06 -29.32
N ILE A 147 51.26 -27.58 -28.29
CA ILE A 147 52.66 -28.07 -28.18
C ILE A 147 52.94 -28.31 -26.69
#